data_AF-A0A1V8SBX0-F1
#
_entry.id   AF-A0A1V8SBX0-F1
#
_cell.length_a   1.000
_cell.length_b   1.000
_cell.length_c   1.000
_cell.angle_alpha   90.00
_cell.angle_beta   90.00
_cell.angle_gamma   90.00
#
_symmetry.space_group_name_H-M   'P 1'
#
loop_
_entity.id
_entity.type
_entity.pdbx_description
1 polymer ?
#
loop_
_entity_poly.entity_id
_entity_poly.type
_entity_poly.pdbx_seq_one_letter_code
_entity_poly.pdbx_strand_id
1 'polypeptide(L)'
;MAHCGVGGISGAGAWMFGQSGASSAAPNNIVSNLVDWVEAGKAPETLLGTKFWYDTPSLGIEFQRPHCKYPLRTTYKGGDSTKAESWGCEQIQNWDTCEGTTCSFDGTFT
;
A
#
# COMPACT_ATOMS: atom_id res chain seq x y z
N MET A 1 0.43 9.13 0.29
CA MET A 1 0.15 9.11 1.74
C MET A 1 1.08 10.09 2.40
N ALA A 2 0.55 10.96 3.27
CA ALA A 2 1.37 11.87 4.09
C ALA A 2 1.79 11.19 5.41
N HIS A 3 2.33 11.94 6.36
CA HIS A 3 2.74 11.39 7.66
C HIS A 3 1.52 10.94 8.47
N CYS A 4 1.23 9.63 8.44
CA CYS A 4 0.16 8.92 9.17
C CYS A 4 -1.28 9.41 8.93
N GLY A 5 -1.48 10.46 8.13
CA GLY A 5 -2.81 11.02 7.82
C GLY A 5 -3.55 11.57 9.03
N VAL A 6 -2.81 12.08 10.02
CA VAL A 6 -3.36 12.74 11.21
C VAL A 6 -3.29 14.27 11.05
N GLY A 7 -4.23 15.00 11.65
CA GLY A 7 -4.21 16.48 11.66
C GLY A 7 -4.67 17.15 10.35
N GLY A 8 -5.46 16.47 9.53
CA GLY A 8 -6.06 17.05 8.30
C GLY A 8 -5.18 17.00 7.05
N ILE A 9 -3.98 16.43 7.13
CA ILE A 9 -3.07 16.26 5.98
C ILE A 9 -2.82 14.77 5.77
N SER A 10 -3.62 14.14 4.91
CA SER A 10 -3.51 12.70 4.61
C SER A 10 -2.90 12.38 3.25
N GLY A 11 -2.86 13.38 2.38
CA GLY A 11 -2.37 13.28 1.01
C GLY A 11 -3.45 12.87 0.02
N ALA A 12 -3.16 13.06 -1.27
CA ALA A 12 -4.13 12.85 -2.35
C ALA A 12 -4.37 11.37 -2.71
N GLY A 13 -3.43 10.48 -2.36
CA GLY A 13 -3.48 9.06 -2.75
C GLY A 13 -4.39 8.20 -1.86
N ALA A 14 -4.50 6.92 -2.23
CA ALA A 14 -5.27 5.91 -1.50
C ALA A 14 -4.55 5.51 -0.19
N TRP A 15 -4.66 6.36 0.84
CA TRP A 15 -3.85 6.29 2.05
C TRP A 15 -4.50 5.52 3.20
N MET A 16 -5.78 5.17 3.10
CA MET A 16 -6.48 4.43 4.15
C MET A 16 -6.35 2.92 3.91
N PHE A 17 -5.65 2.24 4.82
CA PHE A 17 -5.46 0.78 4.79
C PHE A 17 -5.62 0.17 6.20
N GLY A 18 -6.38 0.85 7.07
CA GLY A 18 -6.73 0.41 8.43
C GLY A 18 -5.67 0.65 9.50
N GLN A 19 -4.71 1.53 9.27
CA GLN A 19 -3.61 1.84 10.20
C GLN A 19 -4.01 2.69 11.42
N SER A 20 -5.20 3.29 11.39
CA SER A 20 -5.73 4.15 12.46
C SER A 20 -7.26 4.12 12.49
N GLY A 21 -7.87 4.62 13.57
CA GLY A 21 -9.32 4.74 13.68
C GLY A 21 -9.97 5.58 12.57
N ALA A 22 -9.27 6.58 12.02
CA ALA A 22 -9.76 7.38 10.90
C ALA A 22 -9.79 6.61 9.57
N SER A 23 -8.97 5.57 9.45
CA SER A 23 -8.84 4.73 8.25
C SER A 23 -9.51 3.37 8.38
N SER A 24 -10.12 3.05 9.52
CA SER A 24 -10.66 1.72 9.84
C SER A 24 -11.88 1.35 8.99
N ALA A 25 -12.56 2.35 8.42
CA ALA A 25 -13.66 2.15 7.48
C ALA A 25 -13.21 1.66 6.10
N ALA A 26 -11.90 1.68 5.81
CA ALA A 26 -11.38 1.11 4.57
C ALA A 26 -11.65 -0.41 4.52
N PRO A 27 -12.00 -0.98 3.35
CA PRO A 27 -12.28 -2.42 3.23
C PRO A 27 -11.12 -3.34 3.63
N ASN A 28 -9.87 -2.85 3.52
CA ASN A 28 -8.67 -3.57 3.91
C ASN A 28 -8.08 -2.97 5.18
N ASN A 29 -7.70 -3.83 6.12
CA ASN A 29 -7.20 -3.43 7.44
C ASN A 29 -5.88 -4.13 7.79
N ILE A 30 -4.81 -3.35 7.94
CA ILE A 30 -3.47 -3.86 8.24
C ILE A 30 -3.38 -4.61 9.58
N VAL A 31 -4.16 -4.22 10.59
CA VAL A 31 -4.15 -4.91 11.88
C VAL A 31 -4.68 -6.33 11.73
N SER A 32 -5.78 -6.50 10.98
CA SER A 32 -6.31 -7.83 10.65
C SER A 32 -5.34 -8.63 9.79
N ASN A 33 -4.71 -8.00 8.78
CA ASN A 33 -3.71 -8.68 7.95
C ASN A 33 -2.50 -9.16 8.75
N LEU A 34 -2.09 -8.42 9.79
CA LEU A 34 -1.00 -8.82 10.67
C LEU A 34 -1.40 -10.02 11.55
N VAL A 35 -2.62 -10.02 12.09
CA VAL A 35 -3.19 -11.16 12.82
C VAL A 35 -3.21 -12.40 11.93
N ASP A 36 -3.76 -12.30 10.71
CA ASP A 36 -3.80 -13.39 9.75
C ASP A 36 -2.40 -13.91 9.37
N TRP A 37 -1.41 -13.02 9.28
CA TRP A 37 -0.04 -13.43 9.05
C TRP A 37 0.52 -14.21 10.23
N VAL A 38 0.44 -13.67 11.45
CA VAL A 38 1.04 -14.28 12.64
C VAL A 38 0.34 -15.58 13.04
N GLU A 39 -0.99 -15.60 12.99
CA GLU A 39 -1.79 -16.71 13.52
C GLU A 39 -2.14 -17.76 12.46
N ALA A 40 -2.27 -17.38 11.19
CA ALA A 40 -2.64 -18.28 10.11
C ALA A 40 -1.56 -18.46 9.03
N GLY A 41 -0.40 -17.81 9.17
CA GLY A 41 0.69 -17.87 8.18
C GLY A 41 0.34 -17.19 6.86
N LYS A 42 -0.70 -16.34 6.81
CA LYS A 42 -1.19 -15.70 5.59
C LYS A 42 -0.63 -14.28 5.46
N ALA A 43 0.62 -14.18 5.02
CA ALA A 43 1.24 -12.88 4.75
C ALA A 43 0.54 -12.17 3.58
N PRO A 44 0.24 -10.86 3.68
CA PRO A 44 -0.32 -10.10 2.57
C PRO A 44 0.73 -9.84 1.49
N GLU A 45 0.39 -10.11 0.23
CA GLU A 45 1.26 -9.73 -0.91
C GLU A 45 1.16 -8.23 -1.25
N THR A 46 0.01 -7.62 -0.95
CA THR A 46 -0.21 -6.19 -1.12
C THR A 46 -1.06 -5.66 0.03
N LEU A 47 -1.00 -4.34 0.25
CA LEU A 47 -1.94 -3.64 1.12
C LEU A 47 -2.86 -2.78 0.26
N LEU A 48 -4.14 -3.14 0.17
CA LEU A 48 -5.10 -2.33 -0.56
C LEU A 48 -5.35 -1.02 0.20
N GLY A 49 -4.94 0.09 -0.41
CA GLY A 49 -5.26 1.42 0.03
C GLY A 49 -6.56 1.92 -0.59
N THR A 50 -7.30 2.72 0.17
CA THR A 50 -8.55 3.34 -0.25
C THR A 50 -8.45 4.86 -0.14
N LYS A 51 -9.00 5.57 -1.13
CA LYS A 51 -9.34 6.99 -1.07
C LYS A 51 -10.86 7.09 -1.09
N PHE A 52 -11.45 7.73 -0.08
CA PHE A 52 -12.86 8.13 -0.11
C PHE A 52 -12.98 9.55 -0.63
N TRP A 53 -14.14 9.88 -1.19
CA TRP A 53 -14.46 11.26 -1.55
C TRP A 53 -14.32 12.16 -0.31
N TYR A 54 -13.43 13.17 -0.41
CA TYR A 54 -13.09 14.07 0.68
C TYR A 54 -12.68 13.36 1.99
N ASP A 55 -12.08 12.17 1.89
CA ASP A 55 -11.74 11.32 3.04
C ASP A 55 -12.93 11.00 3.96
N THR A 56 -14.15 11.01 3.40
CA THR A 56 -15.40 10.78 4.13
C THR A 56 -16.02 9.44 3.72
N PRO A 57 -15.99 8.40 4.58
CA PRO A 57 -16.46 7.05 4.22
C PRO A 57 -17.90 6.98 3.71
N SER A 58 -18.79 7.81 4.25
CA SER A 58 -20.20 7.85 3.84
C SER A 58 -20.42 8.38 2.42
N LEU A 59 -19.43 9.07 1.83
CA LEU A 59 -19.48 9.54 0.44
C LEU A 59 -19.00 8.48 -0.56
N GLY A 60 -18.56 7.32 -0.07
CA GLY A 60 -18.11 6.22 -0.90
C GLY A 60 -16.67 6.36 -1.40
N ILE A 61 -16.20 5.28 -2.01
CA ILE A 61 -14.82 5.12 -2.47
C ILE A 61 -14.64 5.92 -3.77
N GLU A 62 -13.64 6.80 -3.78
CA GLU A 62 -13.21 7.54 -4.96
C GLU A 62 -12.33 6.64 -5.85
N PHE A 63 -11.30 6.02 -5.26
CA PHE A 63 -10.46 5.04 -5.93
C PHE A 63 -9.69 4.16 -4.95
N GLN A 64 -9.14 3.04 -5.45
CA GLN A 64 -8.31 2.13 -4.67
C GLN A 64 -7.01 1.79 -5.39
N ARG A 65 -5.97 1.48 -4.63
CA ARG A 65 -4.65 1.09 -5.15
C ARG A 65 -4.06 -0.05 -4.33
N PRO A 66 -3.53 -1.11 -4.94
CA PRO A 66 -2.70 -2.06 -4.23
C PRO A 66 -1.32 -1.42 -3.98
N HIS A 67 -0.97 -1.21 -2.71
CA HIS A 67 0.39 -0.85 -2.32
C HIS A 67 1.25 -2.10 -2.31
N CYS A 68 2.25 -2.11 -3.18
CA CYS A 68 3.11 -3.26 -3.38
C CYS A 68 4.19 -3.36 -2.30
N LYS A 69 4.48 -4.58 -1.87
CA LYS A 69 5.63 -4.88 -1.01
C LYS A 69 6.92 -4.53 -1.76
N TYR A 70 7.79 -3.76 -1.12
CA TYR A 70 9.12 -3.48 -1.66
C TYR A 70 9.87 -4.81 -1.91
N PRO A 71 10.61 -4.97 -3.03
CA PRO A 71 11.04 -3.97 -4.02
C PRO A 71 10.09 -3.81 -5.21
N LEU A 72 8.85 -4.28 -5.10
CA LEU A 72 7.88 -4.11 -6.17
C LEU A 72 7.32 -2.68 -6.16
N ARG A 73 7.17 -2.09 -7.35
CA ARG A 73 6.49 -0.83 -7.58
C ARG A 73 5.06 -1.09 -8.08
N THR A 74 4.11 -0.31 -7.58
CA THR A 74 2.75 -0.26 -8.14
C THR A 74 2.78 0.41 -9.52
N THR A 75 2.55 -0.36 -10.58
CA THR A 75 2.51 0.11 -11.97
C THR A 75 1.09 -0.01 -12.53
N TYR A 76 0.65 1.00 -13.27
CA TYR A 76 -0.62 0.98 -14.00
C TYR A 76 -0.50 0.07 -15.24
N LYS A 77 -1.43 -0.88 -15.37
CA LYS A 77 -1.44 -1.89 -16.43
C LYS A 77 -2.46 -1.60 -17.55
N GLY A 78 -3.39 -0.67 -17.33
CA GLY A 78 -4.44 -0.32 -18.29
C GLY A 78 -5.86 -0.38 -17.68
N GLY A 79 -6.84 0.19 -18.39
CA GLY A 79 -8.25 0.21 -17.96
C GLY A 79 -8.68 1.50 -17.26
N ASP A 80 -9.55 1.38 -16.25
CA ASP A 80 -9.99 2.51 -15.43
C ASP A 80 -9.00 2.70 -14.28
N SER A 81 -8.23 3.78 -14.33
CA SER A 81 -7.23 4.07 -13.31
C SER A 81 -7.82 4.12 -11.89
N THR A 82 -9.11 4.37 -11.67
CA THR A 82 -9.72 4.41 -10.33
C THR A 82 -9.83 3.02 -9.68
N LYS A 83 -9.81 1.96 -10.50
CA LYS A 83 -9.98 0.57 -10.08
C LYS A 83 -8.67 -0.07 -9.65
N ALA A 84 -8.72 -0.98 -8.69
CA ALA A 84 -7.52 -1.62 -8.15
C ALA A 84 -6.89 -2.60 -9.16
N GLU A 85 -7.74 -3.31 -9.92
CA GLU A 85 -7.38 -4.30 -10.93
C GLU A 85 -6.63 -3.70 -12.13
N SER A 86 -6.74 -2.38 -12.33
CA SER A 86 -5.97 -1.65 -13.34
C SER A 86 -4.50 -1.42 -12.97
N TRP A 87 -4.09 -1.85 -11.78
CA TRP A 87 -2.73 -1.72 -11.28
C TRP A 87 -2.17 -3.09 -10.90
N GLY A 88 -0.85 -3.22 -10.92
CA GLY A 88 -0.21 -4.38 -10.31
C GLY A 88 1.22 -4.08 -9.89
N CYS A 89 1.84 -5.10 -9.31
CA CYS A 89 3.19 -4.99 -8.76
C CYS A 89 4.22 -5.47 -9.76
N GLU A 90 5.20 -4.61 -10.07
CA GLU A 90 6.31 -4.91 -10.96
C GLU A 90 7.63 -4.69 -10.22
N GLN A 91 8.61 -5.56 -10.46
CA GLN A 91 9.91 -5.45 -9.82
C GLN A 91 10.65 -4.20 -10.31
N ILE A 92 11.16 -3.41 -9.36
CA ILE A 92 12.07 -2.32 -9.68
C ILE A 92 13.38 -2.92 -10.18
N GLN A 93 13.84 -2.51 -11.36
CA GLN A 93 15.11 -2.97 -11.92
C GLN A 93 16.28 -2.41 -11.11
N ASN A 94 17.30 -3.24 -10.89
CA ASN A 94 18.52 -2.89 -10.15
C ASN A 94 18.23 -2.34 -8.73
N TRP A 95 17.12 -2.76 -8.11
CA TRP A 95 16.72 -2.30 -6.78
C TRP A 95 17.75 -2.66 -5.69
N ASP A 96 18.51 -3.73 -5.95
CA ASP A 96 19.58 -4.29 -5.15
C ASP A 96 20.96 -3.76 -5.55
N THR A 97 21.07 -2.86 -6.54
CA THR A 97 22.37 -2.31 -6.95
C THR A 97 22.62 -0.97 -6.25
N CYS A 98 23.66 -0.93 -5.43
CA CYS A 98 24.14 0.25 -4.74
C CYS A 98 25.53 0.59 -5.28
N GLU A 99 25.64 1.60 -6.14
CA GLU A 99 26.93 2.04 -6.73
C GLU A 99 27.75 0.91 -7.41
N GLY A 100 27.08 -0.06 -8.02
CA GLY A 100 27.73 -1.16 -8.75
C GLY A 100 28.06 -2.39 -7.90
N THR A 101 27.65 -2.43 -6.62
CA THR A 101 27.66 -3.65 -5.80
C THR A 101 26.23 -4.09 -5.45
N THR A 102 26.03 -5.37 -5.12
CA THR A 102 24.76 -5.89 -4.62
C THR A 102 24.60 -5.54 -3.14
N CYS A 103 23.58 -4.76 -2.80
CA CYS A 103 23.12 -4.55 -1.43
C CYS A 103 22.52 -5.84 -0.88
N SER A 104 23.05 -6.36 0.23
CA SER A 104 22.61 -7.61 0.86
C SER A 104 21.11 -7.58 1.18
N PHE A 105 20.41 -8.66 0.79
CA PHE A 105 18.97 -8.83 0.97
C PHE A 105 18.52 -8.82 2.45
N ASP A 106 19.45 -8.98 3.39
CA ASP A 106 19.20 -9.02 4.83
C ASP A 106 19.32 -7.66 5.54
N GLY A 107 19.65 -6.59 4.80
CA GLY A 107 19.79 -5.24 5.38
C GLY A 107 21.08 -5.03 6.18
N THR A 108 22.06 -5.93 6.08
CA THR A 108 23.41 -5.72 6.64
C THR A 108 24.37 -5.15 5.59
N PHE A 109 25.18 -4.15 5.98
CA PHE A 109 26.29 -3.68 5.16
C PHE A 109 27.51 -4.56 5.45
N THR A 110 28.06 -5.22 4.43
CA THR A 110 29.40 -5.86 4.48
C THR A 110 30.39 -5.06 3.66
#